data_AF-A0A6A5GMA7-F1
#
_entry.id   AF-A0A6A5GMA7-F1
#
_cell.length_a   1.000
_cell.length_b   1.000
_cell.length_c   1.000
_cell.angle_alpha   90.00
_cell.angle_beta   90.00
_cell.angle_gamma   90.00
#
_symmetry.space_group_name_H-M   'P 1'
#
loop_
_entity.id
_entity.type
_entity.pdbx_description
1 polymer ?
#
loop_
_entity_poly.entity_id
_entity_poly.type
_entity_poly.pdbx_seq_one_letter_code
_entity_poly.pdbx_strand_id
1 'polypeptide(L)'
;MSDKTSSKQSTSKVDDNRMIVVETQMSVRERRKKVKKFTKLIAGGVKVEDETRLQLGELTTKCSEQEADAILEPMRIFHRELLEKFEEIGGDEWPRSVIRVMREFKLESVEELREACAKAAEREEAEWSVGKVNLELQKVQYEKNLLTECWNEEKEMLGEQIRESQREKEMLGEQIRKIQREKEVAEAQVRKLEKALTKLRKKLDQEERKPNGLRDEAQEIAVETVTGDEKTSSEEKVVMIGNLGIRVENRSPYRETAEKSKEIAVDTVTEEKKEGMKPKKTVIRESKILVAPRIGVKGKSIFEYRKSALDTWKNRFDFANVESIVFLLELTEDEETNQKLGDLVRKLAEEVKEITIIPYKMNCAKSGLVESWKRSWITAGHVKWSDSAASADEKFKTWEQLLEFLEARTTENVGVAQLRKESVTSEPRIKEDKWSHQ
;
A
#
# COMPACT_ATOMS: atom_id res chain seq x y z
N MET A 1 -42.00 -76.71 -15.08
CA MET A 1 -40.66 -76.13 -14.88
C MET A 1 -40.19 -75.53 -16.19
N SER A 2 -39.86 -74.25 -16.11
CA SER A 2 -39.00 -73.46 -17.01
C SER A 2 -39.54 -73.03 -18.38
N ASP A 3 -39.90 -71.74 -18.39
CA ASP A 3 -40.10 -70.84 -19.51
C ASP A 3 -38.95 -70.86 -20.54
N LYS A 4 -39.32 -70.61 -21.81
CA LYS A 4 -38.54 -69.76 -22.72
C LYS A 4 -39.42 -69.23 -23.85
N THR A 5 -39.97 -68.05 -23.63
CA THR A 5 -40.45 -67.11 -24.64
C THR A 5 -39.26 -66.64 -25.47
N SER A 6 -39.25 -66.92 -26.77
CA SER A 6 -38.35 -66.26 -27.73
C SER A 6 -39.19 -65.31 -28.58
N SER A 7 -39.41 -64.11 -28.03
CA SER A 7 -39.97 -62.97 -28.76
C SER A 7 -38.97 -62.50 -29.82
N LYS A 8 -39.40 -62.50 -31.08
CA LYS A 8 -38.63 -61.98 -32.21
C LYS A 8 -38.49 -60.48 -32.06
N GLN A 9 -37.32 -60.05 -31.62
CA GLN A 9 -36.93 -58.64 -31.61
C GLN A 9 -36.62 -58.23 -33.06
N SER A 10 -37.57 -57.56 -33.70
CA SER A 10 -37.31 -56.81 -34.94
C SER A 10 -36.24 -55.78 -34.65
N THR A 11 -35.04 -56.01 -35.17
CA THR A 11 -34.00 -54.98 -35.27
C THR A 11 -34.42 -54.03 -36.39
N SER A 12 -35.22 -53.02 -36.08
CA SER A 12 -35.30 -51.84 -36.94
C SER A 12 -33.93 -51.19 -36.89
N LYS A 13 -33.12 -51.44 -37.92
CA LYS A 13 -31.94 -50.65 -38.21
C LYS A 13 -32.44 -49.22 -38.38
N VAL A 14 -32.24 -48.40 -37.35
CA VAL A 14 -32.23 -46.95 -37.51
C VAL A 14 -31.02 -46.69 -38.39
N ASP A 15 -31.27 -46.46 -39.68
CA ASP A 15 -30.27 -45.85 -40.54
C ASP A 15 -29.95 -44.49 -39.93
N ASP A 16 -28.86 -44.43 -39.18
CA ASP A 16 -28.19 -43.19 -38.83
C ASP A 16 -27.81 -42.52 -40.14
N ASN A 17 -28.73 -41.70 -40.64
CA ASN A 17 -28.56 -40.84 -41.79
C ASN A 17 -27.60 -39.72 -41.38
N ARG A 18 -26.37 -40.09 -41.07
CA ARG A 18 -25.24 -39.21 -40.83
C ARG A 18 -24.94 -38.60 -42.19
N MET A 19 -25.59 -37.47 -42.46
CA MET A 19 -25.33 -36.63 -43.61
C MET A 19 -23.82 -36.45 -43.71
N ILE A 20 -23.19 -37.13 -44.67
CA ILE A 20 -21.78 -36.94 -44.98
C ILE A 20 -21.73 -35.52 -45.52
N VAL A 21 -21.41 -34.57 -44.63
CA VAL A 21 -21.04 -33.23 -45.06
C VAL A 21 -19.76 -33.45 -45.86
N VAL A 22 -19.89 -33.50 -47.18
CA VAL A 22 -18.75 -33.45 -48.09
C VAL A 22 -18.01 -32.18 -47.70
N GLU A 23 -16.88 -32.36 -47.03
CA GLU A 23 -16.06 -31.28 -46.50
C GLU A 23 -15.49 -30.53 -47.69
N THR A 24 -16.30 -29.60 -48.19
CA THR A 24 -15.96 -28.77 -49.32
C THR A 24 -14.78 -27.94 -48.85
N GLN A 25 -13.61 -28.15 -49.46
CA GLN A 25 -12.47 -27.28 -49.18
C GLN A 25 -12.89 -25.84 -49.49
N MET A 26 -12.82 -25.00 -48.47
CA MET A 26 -13.19 -23.60 -48.53
C MET A 26 -12.07 -22.76 -47.96
N SER A 27 -11.77 -21.66 -48.64
CA SER A 27 -10.85 -20.66 -48.13
C SER A 27 -11.35 -20.06 -46.82
N VAL A 28 -10.45 -19.52 -46.00
CA VAL A 28 -10.78 -18.75 -44.79
C VAL A 28 -11.75 -17.61 -45.10
N ARG A 29 -11.63 -16.99 -46.28
CA ARG A 29 -12.51 -15.92 -46.75
C ARG A 29 -13.94 -16.41 -46.96
N GLU A 30 -14.12 -17.60 -47.52
CA GLU A 30 -15.44 -18.21 -47.74
C GLU A 30 -16.07 -18.68 -46.43
N ARG A 31 -15.28 -19.30 -45.54
CA ARG A 31 -15.71 -19.65 -44.18
C ARG A 31 -16.25 -18.42 -43.45
N ARG A 32 -15.51 -17.30 -43.47
CA ARG A 32 -15.97 -16.02 -42.88
C ARG A 32 -17.29 -15.53 -43.47
N LYS A 33 -17.46 -15.62 -44.80
CA LYS A 33 -18.71 -15.22 -45.46
C LYS A 33 -19.88 -16.10 -45.02
N LYS A 34 -19.70 -17.41 -44.91
CA LYS A 34 -20.74 -18.34 -44.45
C LYS A 34 -21.15 -18.07 -43.00
N VAL A 35 -20.18 -17.94 -42.09
CA VAL A 35 -20.44 -17.56 -40.69
C VAL A 35 -21.25 -16.27 -40.63
N LYS A 36 -20.81 -15.21 -41.32
CA LYS A 36 -21.53 -13.92 -41.33
C LYS A 36 -22.96 -14.03 -41.87
N LYS A 37 -23.18 -14.83 -42.92
CA LYS A 37 -24.53 -15.04 -43.49
C LYS A 37 -25.42 -15.82 -42.52
N PHE A 38 -24.88 -16.85 -41.88
CA PHE A 38 -25.61 -17.65 -40.89
C PHE A 38 -25.99 -16.81 -39.67
N THR A 39 -25.06 -16.06 -39.08
CA THR A 39 -25.38 -15.13 -37.96
C THR A 39 -26.48 -14.15 -38.33
N LYS A 40 -26.46 -13.62 -39.57
CA LYS A 40 -27.52 -12.73 -40.06
C LYS A 40 -28.86 -13.42 -40.23
N LEU A 41 -28.88 -14.69 -40.65
CA LEU A 41 -30.08 -15.48 -40.77
C LEU A 41 -30.70 -15.70 -39.38
N ILE A 42 -29.88 -16.09 -38.39
CA ILE A 42 -30.34 -16.25 -36.99
C ILE A 42 -30.90 -14.94 -36.46
N ALA A 43 -30.17 -13.83 -36.57
CA ALA A 43 -30.66 -12.52 -36.11
C ALA A 43 -31.91 -12.00 -36.86
N GLY A 44 -32.21 -12.57 -38.04
CA GLY A 44 -33.33 -12.19 -38.88
C GLY A 44 -34.60 -13.01 -38.68
N GLY A 45 -34.59 -14.06 -37.83
CA GLY A 45 -35.72 -14.99 -37.72
C GLY A 45 -37.04 -14.33 -37.31
N VAL A 46 -37.01 -13.43 -36.32
CA VAL A 46 -38.19 -12.64 -35.90
C VAL A 46 -38.75 -11.79 -37.05
N LYS A 47 -37.88 -11.22 -37.90
CA LYS A 47 -38.33 -10.43 -39.06
C LYS A 47 -39.03 -11.29 -40.10
N VAL A 48 -38.58 -12.53 -40.29
CA VAL A 48 -39.23 -13.48 -41.21
C VAL A 48 -40.60 -13.87 -40.67
N GLU A 49 -40.74 -14.06 -39.36
CA GLU A 49 -42.04 -14.27 -38.72
C GLU A 49 -42.98 -13.08 -38.94
N ASP A 50 -42.53 -11.86 -38.66
CA ASP A 50 -43.33 -10.63 -38.83
C ASP A 50 -43.77 -10.42 -40.29
N GLU A 51 -42.86 -10.66 -41.23
CA GLU A 51 -43.14 -10.57 -42.68
C GLU A 51 -44.16 -11.63 -43.11
N THR A 52 -44.04 -12.85 -42.59
CA THR A 52 -44.95 -13.96 -42.92
C THR A 52 -46.35 -13.68 -42.36
N ARG A 53 -46.43 -13.10 -41.16
CA ARG A 53 -47.69 -12.63 -40.56
C ARG A 53 -48.35 -11.54 -41.40
N LEU A 54 -47.57 -10.59 -41.91
CA LEU A 54 -48.08 -9.53 -42.79
C LEU A 54 -48.64 -10.10 -44.09
N GLN A 55 -47.90 -10.99 -44.75
CA GLN A 55 -48.33 -11.66 -45.98
C GLN A 55 -49.62 -12.46 -45.78
N LEU A 56 -49.77 -13.11 -44.63
CA LEU A 56 -51.00 -13.83 -44.29
C LEU A 56 -52.18 -12.86 -44.11
N GLY A 57 -51.97 -11.71 -43.47
CA GLY A 57 -52.99 -10.66 -43.36
C GLY A 57 -53.41 -10.07 -44.72
N GLU A 58 -52.46 -9.90 -45.64
CA GLU A 58 -52.71 -9.32 -46.98
C GLU A 58 -53.39 -10.31 -47.95
N LEU A 59 -52.96 -11.58 -47.95
CA LEU A 59 -53.43 -12.58 -48.91
C LEU A 59 -54.76 -13.24 -48.51
N THR A 60 -55.08 -13.26 -47.23
CA THR A 60 -56.27 -13.95 -46.73
C THR A 60 -57.20 -13.00 -45.97
N THR A 61 -58.19 -12.46 -46.68
CA THR A 61 -59.32 -11.68 -46.10
C THR A 61 -60.21 -12.49 -45.13
N LYS A 62 -59.85 -13.75 -44.85
CA LYS A 62 -60.57 -14.71 -44.00
C LYS A 62 -59.69 -15.40 -42.95
N CYS A 63 -58.38 -15.17 -42.92
CA CYS A 63 -57.54 -15.81 -41.91
C CYS A 63 -57.74 -15.10 -40.57
N SER A 64 -58.31 -15.82 -39.62
CA SER A 64 -58.43 -15.35 -38.25
C SER A 64 -57.07 -15.30 -37.56
N GLU A 65 -56.96 -14.49 -36.51
CA GLU A 65 -55.74 -14.36 -35.70
C GLU A 65 -55.27 -15.73 -35.15
N GLN A 66 -56.21 -16.59 -34.75
CA GLN A 66 -55.92 -17.94 -34.26
C GLN A 66 -55.36 -18.88 -35.35
N GLU A 67 -55.83 -18.77 -36.58
CA GLU A 67 -55.30 -19.55 -37.70
C GLU A 67 -53.91 -19.06 -38.12
N ALA A 68 -53.69 -17.74 -38.07
CA ALA A 68 -52.39 -17.15 -38.31
C ALA A 68 -51.36 -17.59 -37.27
N ASP A 69 -51.73 -17.57 -35.99
CA ASP A 69 -50.87 -18.05 -34.92
C ASP A 69 -50.59 -19.56 -35.04
N ALA A 70 -51.59 -20.38 -35.40
CA ALA A 70 -51.38 -21.81 -35.61
C ALA A 70 -50.38 -22.11 -36.74
N ILE A 71 -50.30 -21.25 -37.77
CA ILE A 71 -49.35 -21.38 -38.87
C ILE A 71 -47.94 -20.89 -38.47
N LEU A 72 -47.85 -19.83 -37.67
CA LEU A 72 -46.58 -19.23 -37.25
C LEU A 72 -45.91 -19.98 -36.09
N GLU A 73 -46.68 -20.69 -35.26
CA GLU A 73 -46.17 -21.36 -34.06
C GLU A 73 -45.02 -22.35 -34.35
N PRO A 74 -45.06 -23.22 -35.38
CA PRO A 74 -43.92 -24.05 -35.75
C PRO A 74 -42.67 -23.26 -36.12
N MET A 75 -42.83 -22.08 -36.76
CA MET A 75 -41.70 -21.21 -37.12
C MET A 75 -41.08 -20.56 -35.89
N ARG A 76 -41.91 -20.11 -34.94
CA ARG A 76 -41.49 -19.59 -33.64
C ARG A 76 -40.69 -20.63 -32.86
N ILE A 77 -41.22 -21.86 -32.78
CA ILE A 77 -40.55 -22.99 -32.11
C ILE A 77 -39.20 -23.26 -32.77
N PHE A 78 -39.17 -23.44 -34.09
CA PHE A 78 -37.94 -23.72 -34.82
C PHE A 78 -36.90 -22.60 -34.67
N HIS A 79 -37.30 -21.33 -34.80
CA HIS A 79 -36.38 -20.21 -34.67
C HIS A 79 -35.80 -20.12 -33.26
N ARG A 80 -36.65 -20.30 -32.23
CA ARG A 80 -36.23 -20.31 -30.83
C ARG A 80 -35.25 -21.43 -30.53
N GLU A 81 -35.56 -22.67 -30.93
CA GLU A 81 -34.65 -23.81 -30.76
C GLU A 81 -33.32 -23.60 -31.50
N LEU A 82 -33.37 -23.06 -32.71
CA LEU A 82 -32.18 -22.76 -33.50
C LEU A 82 -31.33 -21.66 -32.87
N LEU A 83 -31.95 -20.62 -32.30
CA LEU A 83 -31.26 -19.56 -31.57
C LEU A 83 -30.62 -20.10 -30.30
N GLU A 84 -31.38 -20.86 -29.49
CA GLU A 84 -30.88 -21.49 -28.27
C GLU A 84 -29.68 -22.39 -28.56
N LYS A 85 -29.78 -23.25 -29.57
CA LYS A 85 -28.66 -24.10 -30.00
C LYS A 85 -27.48 -23.30 -30.52
N PHE A 86 -27.72 -22.19 -31.22
CA PHE A 86 -26.68 -21.30 -31.71
C PHE A 86 -25.95 -20.61 -30.55
N GLU A 87 -26.66 -20.15 -29.52
CA GLU A 87 -26.09 -19.56 -28.32
C GLU A 87 -25.37 -20.60 -27.44
N GLU A 88 -25.92 -21.81 -27.31
CA GLU A 88 -25.31 -22.94 -26.58
C GLU A 88 -23.91 -23.28 -27.10
N ILE A 89 -23.71 -23.20 -28.43
CA ILE A 89 -22.39 -23.42 -29.05
C ILE A 89 -21.50 -22.17 -29.09
N GLY A 90 -21.87 -21.09 -28.38
CA GLY A 90 -21.09 -19.86 -28.29
C GLY A 90 -21.30 -18.89 -29.46
N GLY A 91 -22.43 -19.01 -30.17
CA GLY A 91 -22.80 -18.14 -31.28
C GLY A 91 -21.77 -18.15 -32.41
N ASP A 92 -21.39 -16.95 -32.88
CA ASP A 92 -20.33 -16.81 -33.88
C ASP A 92 -18.97 -16.42 -33.30
N GLU A 93 -18.83 -16.36 -31.98
CA GLU A 93 -17.57 -16.03 -31.31
C GLU A 93 -16.50 -17.11 -31.55
N TRP A 94 -16.88 -18.37 -31.38
CA TRP A 94 -15.98 -19.50 -31.60
C TRP A 94 -15.50 -19.56 -33.06
N PRO A 95 -16.38 -19.58 -34.08
CA PRO A 95 -15.96 -19.51 -35.48
C PRO A 95 -15.10 -18.29 -35.83
N ARG A 96 -15.40 -17.11 -35.26
CA ARG A 96 -14.60 -15.89 -35.48
C ARG A 96 -13.20 -16.01 -34.89
N SER A 97 -13.09 -16.61 -33.70
CA SER A 97 -11.82 -16.80 -33.01
C SER A 97 -10.93 -17.79 -33.76
N VAL A 98 -11.49 -18.90 -34.21
CA VAL A 98 -10.78 -19.85 -35.09
C VAL A 98 -10.32 -19.18 -36.38
N ILE A 99 -11.18 -18.42 -37.06
CA ILE A 99 -10.80 -17.69 -38.30
C ILE A 99 -9.69 -16.66 -38.05
N ARG A 100 -9.65 -16.02 -36.88
CA ARG A 100 -8.59 -15.08 -36.49
C ARG A 100 -7.26 -15.79 -36.33
N VAL A 101 -7.23 -16.89 -35.58
CA VAL A 101 -6.03 -17.74 -35.41
C VAL A 101 -5.55 -18.24 -36.78
N MET A 102 -6.43 -18.81 -37.61
CA MET A 102 -6.05 -19.26 -38.95
C MET A 102 -5.44 -18.13 -39.79
N ARG A 103 -5.95 -16.89 -39.70
CA ARG A 103 -5.36 -15.74 -40.42
C ARG A 103 -3.98 -15.37 -39.89
N GLU A 104 -3.83 -15.32 -38.58
CA GLU A 104 -2.59 -14.94 -37.91
C GLU A 104 -1.45 -15.91 -38.25
N PHE A 105 -1.75 -17.21 -38.25
CA PHE A 105 -0.82 -18.27 -38.61
C PHE A 105 -0.78 -18.57 -40.12
N LYS A 106 -1.49 -17.80 -40.95
CA LYS A 106 -1.57 -17.95 -42.42
C LYS A 106 -2.01 -19.35 -42.89
N LEU A 107 -2.94 -19.97 -42.16
CA LEU A 107 -3.48 -21.30 -42.44
C LEU A 107 -4.73 -21.19 -43.32
N GLU A 108 -4.83 -22.04 -44.33
CA GLU A 108 -5.97 -22.08 -45.26
C GLU A 108 -6.94 -23.24 -44.97
N SER A 109 -6.49 -24.28 -44.27
CA SER A 109 -7.28 -25.49 -43.99
C SER A 109 -7.43 -25.78 -42.49
N VAL A 110 -8.45 -26.56 -42.14
CA VAL A 110 -8.65 -26.98 -40.72
C VAL A 110 -7.61 -28.04 -40.35
N GLU A 111 -7.11 -28.78 -41.35
CA GLU A 111 -6.04 -29.76 -41.24
C GLU A 111 -4.74 -29.08 -40.82
N GLU A 112 -4.36 -27.99 -41.49
CA GLU A 112 -3.20 -27.16 -41.11
C GLU A 112 -3.32 -26.61 -39.69
N LEU A 113 -4.53 -26.20 -39.28
CA LEU A 113 -4.79 -25.74 -37.91
C LEU A 113 -4.60 -26.87 -36.90
N ARG A 114 -5.13 -28.07 -37.18
CA ARG A 114 -4.95 -29.24 -36.31
C ARG A 114 -3.48 -29.62 -36.17
N GLU A 115 -2.73 -29.63 -37.28
CA GLU A 115 -1.31 -29.93 -37.27
C GLU A 115 -0.50 -28.88 -36.49
N ALA A 116 -0.81 -27.60 -36.66
CA ALA A 116 -0.18 -26.51 -35.91
C ALA A 116 -0.43 -26.65 -34.39
N CYS A 117 -1.66 -26.98 -33.98
CA CYS A 117 -1.98 -27.23 -32.58
C CYS A 117 -1.25 -28.46 -32.02
N ALA A 118 -1.16 -29.56 -32.79
CA ALA A 118 -0.44 -30.77 -32.36
C ALA A 118 1.05 -30.49 -32.13
N LYS A 119 1.70 -29.78 -33.05
CA LYS A 119 3.11 -29.37 -32.91
C LYS A 119 3.35 -28.41 -31.74
N ALA A 120 2.38 -27.56 -31.42
CA ALA A 120 2.46 -26.67 -30.26
C ALA A 120 2.39 -27.46 -28.95
N ALA A 121 1.50 -28.44 -28.85
CA ALA A 121 1.38 -29.31 -27.68
C ALA A 121 2.67 -30.13 -27.42
N GLU A 122 3.29 -30.68 -28.47
CA GLU A 122 4.57 -31.39 -28.36
C GLU A 122 5.72 -30.49 -27.89
N ARG A 123 5.73 -29.21 -28.28
CA ARG A 123 6.73 -28.24 -27.80
C ARG A 123 6.52 -27.89 -26.33
N GLU A 124 5.28 -27.77 -25.89
CA GLU A 124 4.95 -27.48 -24.50
C GLU A 124 5.35 -28.65 -23.58
N GLU A 125 5.11 -29.89 -24.00
CA GLU A 125 5.55 -31.08 -23.27
C GLU A 125 7.08 -31.18 -23.18
N ALA A 126 7.81 -30.76 -24.21
CA ALA A 126 9.27 -30.69 -24.21
C ALA A 126 9.83 -29.56 -23.33
N GLU A 127 9.13 -28.42 -23.24
CA GLU A 127 9.49 -27.30 -22.35
C GLU A 127 9.31 -27.61 -20.86
N TRP A 128 8.41 -28.54 -20.53
CA TRP A 128 8.19 -29.07 -19.16
C TRP A 128 9.11 -30.25 -18.79
N SER A 129 10.28 -30.35 -19.41
CA SER A 129 11.26 -31.39 -19.08
C SER A 129 11.68 -31.34 -17.59
N VAL A 130 11.88 -32.54 -17.01
CA VAL A 130 12.20 -32.81 -15.59
C VAL A 130 13.32 -31.91 -15.02
N GLY A 131 14.26 -31.48 -15.87
CA GLY A 131 15.36 -30.59 -15.46
C GLY A 131 14.93 -29.19 -15.03
N LYS A 132 13.92 -28.58 -15.69
CA LYS A 132 13.44 -27.22 -15.37
C LYS A 132 12.63 -27.22 -14.08
N VAL A 133 11.75 -28.21 -13.92
CA VAL A 133 10.96 -28.42 -12.69
C VAL A 133 11.85 -28.68 -11.48
N ASN A 134 12.94 -29.45 -11.64
CA ASN A 134 13.87 -29.73 -10.55
C ASN A 134 14.65 -28.47 -10.10
N LEU A 135 14.99 -27.58 -11.04
CA LEU A 135 15.67 -26.31 -10.74
C LEU A 135 14.72 -25.33 -10.03
N GLU A 136 13.46 -25.26 -10.46
CA GLU A 136 12.43 -24.46 -9.81
C GLU A 136 12.12 -24.99 -8.40
N LEU A 137 12.06 -26.30 -8.21
CA LEU A 137 11.86 -26.92 -6.90
C LEU A 137 13.02 -26.62 -5.93
N GLN A 138 14.28 -26.70 -6.40
CA GLN A 138 15.44 -26.29 -5.60
C GLN A 138 15.38 -24.82 -5.21
N LYS A 139 14.97 -23.95 -6.14
CA LYS A 139 14.83 -22.51 -5.88
C LYS A 139 13.75 -22.22 -4.84
N VAL A 140 12.59 -22.87 -4.95
CA VAL A 140 11.50 -22.76 -3.96
C VAL A 140 11.95 -23.28 -2.60
N GLN A 141 12.68 -24.39 -2.56
CA GLN A 141 13.19 -24.95 -1.30
C GLN A 141 14.22 -24.01 -0.64
N TYR A 142 15.11 -23.40 -1.41
CA TYR A 142 16.05 -22.41 -0.93
C TYR A 142 15.33 -21.17 -0.39
N GLU A 143 14.35 -20.64 -1.14
CA GLU A 143 13.56 -19.48 -0.71
C GLU A 143 12.78 -19.77 0.57
N LYS A 144 12.18 -20.97 0.70
CA LYS A 144 11.50 -21.40 1.93
C LYS A 144 12.43 -21.39 3.13
N ASN A 145 13.65 -21.94 2.98
CA ASN A 145 14.61 -22.02 4.07
C ASN A 145 15.06 -20.62 4.51
N LEU A 146 15.40 -19.76 3.53
CA LEU A 146 15.78 -18.37 3.80
C LEU A 146 14.68 -17.59 4.52
N LEU A 147 13.42 -17.73 4.07
CA LEU A 147 12.28 -17.08 4.74
C LEU A 147 12.09 -17.58 6.18
N THR A 148 12.36 -18.86 6.41
CA THR A 148 12.26 -19.47 7.75
C THR A 148 13.32 -18.91 8.68
N GLU A 149 14.55 -18.72 8.20
CA GLU A 149 15.64 -18.11 8.96
C GLU A 149 15.32 -16.65 9.32
N CYS A 150 14.93 -15.82 8.34
CA CYS A 150 14.55 -14.42 8.60
C CYS A 150 13.41 -14.28 9.60
N TRP A 151 12.38 -15.14 9.51
CA TRP A 151 11.28 -15.14 10.46
C TRP A 151 11.73 -15.48 11.89
N ASN A 152 12.66 -16.42 12.04
CA ASN A 152 13.18 -16.79 13.35
C ASN A 152 14.02 -15.66 13.97
N GLU A 153 14.83 -14.96 13.17
CA GLU A 153 15.61 -13.81 13.62
C GLU A 153 14.71 -12.65 14.08
N GLU A 154 13.70 -12.30 13.28
CA GLU A 154 12.75 -11.25 13.63
C GLU A 154 11.97 -11.60 14.90
N LYS A 155 11.53 -12.86 15.02
CA LYS A 155 10.86 -13.37 16.21
C LYS A 155 11.74 -13.29 17.46
N GLU A 156 13.03 -13.60 17.36
CA GLU A 156 13.95 -13.50 18.48
C GLU A 156 14.20 -12.04 18.90
N MET A 157 14.41 -11.14 17.94
CA MET A 157 14.57 -9.70 18.21
C MET A 157 13.34 -9.11 18.90
N LEU A 158 12.13 -9.42 18.40
CA LEU A 158 10.89 -8.99 19.05
C LEU A 158 10.75 -9.58 20.46
N GLY A 159 11.18 -10.84 20.64
CA GLY A 159 11.26 -11.48 21.95
C GLY A 159 12.21 -10.77 22.91
N GLU A 160 13.36 -10.28 22.45
CA GLU A 160 14.29 -9.47 23.24
C GLU A 160 13.71 -8.11 23.63
N GLN A 161 13.10 -7.41 22.69
CA GLN A 161 12.45 -6.11 22.96
C GLN A 161 11.33 -6.25 23.99
N ILE A 162 10.51 -7.31 23.90
CA ILE A 162 9.47 -7.59 24.88
C ILE A 162 10.09 -7.82 26.26
N ARG A 163 11.17 -8.59 26.36
CA ARG A 163 11.88 -8.84 27.62
C ARG A 163 12.46 -7.55 28.21
N GLU A 164 13.04 -6.69 27.38
CA GLU A 164 13.59 -5.40 27.81
C GLU A 164 12.49 -4.46 28.33
N SER A 165 11.41 -4.30 27.56
CA SER A 165 10.26 -3.49 27.97
C SER A 165 9.61 -4.02 29.27
N GLN A 166 9.59 -5.34 29.47
CA GLN A 166 9.13 -5.93 30.74
C GLN A 166 10.02 -5.56 31.93
N ARG A 167 11.36 -5.56 31.77
CA ARG A 167 12.29 -5.14 32.82
C ARG A 167 12.14 -3.66 33.16
N GLU A 168 12.00 -2.80 32.15
CA GLU A 168 11.75 -1.38 32.35
C GLU A 168 10.45 -1.13 33.10
N LYS A 169 9.37 -1.82 32.73
CA LYS A 169 8.08 -1.76 33.42
C LYS A 169 8.20 -2.14 34.90
N GLU A 170 8.98 -3.17 35.20
CA GLU A 170 9.20 -3.63 36.58
C GLU A 170 9.97 -2.59 37.41
N MET A 171 11.05 -2.03 36.84
CA MET A 171 11.86 -0.98 37.46
C MET A 171 11.04 0.31 37.70
N LEU A 172 10.25 0.74 36.72
CA LEU A 172 9.32 1.87 36.89
C LEU A 172 8.26 1.56 37.97
N GLY A 173 7.77 0.32 38.02
CA GLY A 173 6.87 -0.13 39.08
C GLY A 173 7.47 -0.03 40.48
N GLU A 174 8.76 -0.33 40.64
CA GLU A 174 9.49 -0.13 41.90
C GLU A 174 9.62 1.34 42.28
N GLN A 175 9.94 2.19 41.31
CA GLN A 175 10.02 3.65 41.53
C GLN A 175 8.67 4.22 41.95
N ILE A 176 7.58 3.82 41.30
CA ILE A 176 6.22 4.23 41.67
C ILE A 176 5.90 3.80 43.11
N ARG A 177 6.23 2.56 43.50
CA ARG A 177 6.04 2.09 44.88
C ARG A 177 6.83 2.92 45.89
N LYS A 178 8.05 3.35 45.55
CA LYS A 178 8.88 4.22 46.40
C LYS A 178 8.24 5.59 46.58
N ILE A 179 7.86 6.24 45.48
CA ILE A 179 7.19 7.55 45.48
C ILE A 179 5.90 7.48 46.28
N GLN A 180 5.13 6.39 46.16
CA GLN A 180 3.88 6.22 46.89
C GLN A 180 4.09 6.16 48.41
N ARG A 181 5.14 5.45 48.88
CA ARG A 181 5.48 5.43 50.32
C ARG A 181 5.91 6.81 50.83
N GLU A 182 6.72 7.53 50.05
CA GLU A 182 7.17 8.89 50.41
C GLU A 182 5.98 9.85 50.47
N LYS A 183 5.04 9.74 49.53
CA LYS A 183 3.77 10.48 49.53
C LYS A 183 2.94 10.20 50.77
N GLU A 184 2.77 8.94 51.18
CA GLU A 184 2.02 8.58 52.38
C GLU A 184 2.64 9.18 53.66
N VAL A 185 3.98 9.18 53.76
CA VAL A 185 4.70 9.82 54.87
C VAL A 185 4.47 11.33 54.87
N ALA A 186 4.58 11.98 53.71
CA ALA A 186 4.34 13.42 53.57
C ALA A 186 2.88 13.79 53.93
N GLU A 187 1.90 13.03 53.45
CA GLU A 187 0.48 13.23 53.79
C GLU A 187 0.23 13.06 55.29
N ALA A 188 0.85 12.09 55.94
CA ALA A 188 0.76 11.92 57.38
C ALA A 188 1.37 13.11 58.15
N GLN A 189 2.47 13.69 57.67
CA GLN A 189 3.08 14.89 58.24
C GLN A 189 2.18 16.12 58.05
N VAL A 190 1.62 16.32 56.86
CA VAL A 190 0.66 17.40 56.57
C VAL A 190 -0.54 17.31 57.52
N ARG A 191 -1.14 16.13 57.68
CA ARG A 191 -2.26 15.91 58.63
C ARG A 191 -1.89 16.25 60.07
N LYS A 192 -0.63 16.01 60.50
CA LYS A 192 -0.16 16.41 61.83
C LYS A 192 -0.06 17.93 61.97
N LEU A 193 0.52 18.60 60.97
CA LEU A 193 0.65 20.06 60.95
C LEU A 193 -0.71 20.75 60.90
N GLU A 194 -1.65 20.26 60.09
CA GLU A 194 -3.04 20.77 60.03
C GLU A 194 -3.73 20.71 61.39
N LYS A 195 -3.60 19.58 62.11
CA LYS A 195 -4.12 19.44 63.47
C LYS A 195 -3.48 20.42 64.45
N ALA A 196 -2.17 20.65 64.35
CA ALA A 196 -1.46 21.62 65.18
C ALA A 196 -1.91 23.06 64.88
N LEU A 197 -2.04 23.40 63.60
CA LEU A 197 -2.49 24.71 63.12
C LEU A 197 -3.93 25.00 63.57
N THR A 198 -4.82 23.99 63.48
CA THR A 198 -6.19 24.09 63.98
C THR A 198 -6.24 24.35 65.50
N LYS A 199 -5.35 23.72 66.28
CA LYS A 199 -5.25 23.99 67.73
C LYS A 199 -4.74 25.39 68.02
N LEU A 200 -3.73 25.87 67.29
CA LEU A 200 -3.22 27.24 67.44
C LEU A 200 -4.28 28.28 67.10
N ARG A 201 -5.03 28.06 66.02
CA ARG A 201 -6.14 28.93 65.62
C ARG A 201 -7.21 29.04 66.71
N LYS A 202 -7.61 27.91 67.30
CA LYS A 202 -8.53 27.89 68.46
C LYS A 202 -7.98 28.63 69.69
N LYS A 203 -6.67 28.57 69.94
CA LYS A 203 -6.03 29.31 71.05
C LYS A 203 -5.99 30.81 70.79
N LEU A 204 -5.65 31.22 69.57
CA LEU A 204 -5.68 32.62 69.16
C LEU A 204 -7.10 33.19 69.29
N ASP A 205 -8.10 32.46 68.80
CA ASP A 205 -9.52 32.78 68.93
C ASP A 205 -10.02 32.86 70.39
N GLN A 206 -9.36 32.17 71.33
CA GLN A 206 -9.64 32.26 72.77
C GLN A 206 -8.95 33.47 73.40
N GLU A 207 -7.73 33.79 72.97
CA GLU A 207 -6.97 34.94 73.45
C GLU A 207 -7.58 36.26 72.97
N GLU A 208 -8.06 36.32 71.73
CA GLU A 208 -8.82 37.47 71.19
C GLU A 208 -10.19 37.67 71.85
N ARG A 209 -10.75 36.64 72.49
CA ARG A 209 -12.02 36.72 73.24
C ARG A 209 -11.84 37.08 74.71
N LYS A 210 -10.61 37.20 75.22
CA LYS A 210 -10.36 37.74 76.57
C LYS A 210 -10.57 39.26 76.53
N PRO A 211 -11.30 39.86 77.48
CA PRO A 211 -11.44 41.31 77.53
C PRO A 211 -10.08 41.95 77.82
N ASN A 212 -9.69 42.90 76.97
CA ASN A 212 -8.44 43.67 77.08
C ASN A 212 -8.30 44.31 78.47
N GLY A 213 -7.40 43.77 79.28
CA GLY A 213 -6.83 44.43 80.44
C GLY A 213 -5.35 44.64 80.21
N LEU A 214 -4.96 45.90 79.97
CA LEU A 214 -3.61 46.45 80.10
C LEU A 214 -2.58 45.99 79.05
N ARG A 215 -2.52 46.74 77.94
CA ARG A 215 -1.27 46.96 77.18
C ARG A 215 -0.82 48.38 77.48
N ASP A 216 -0.03 48.54 78.53
CA ASP A 216 0.92 49.63 78.69
C ASP A 216 2.14 49.03 79.37
N GLU A 217 3.22 48.85 78.62
CA GLU A 217 4.57 49.22 79.04
C GLU A 217 5.56 48.87 77.93
N ALA A 218 6.16 49.93 77.41
CA ALA A 218 7.33 49.92 76.58
C ALA A 218 8.53 49.34 77.35
N GLN A 219 9.40 48.62 76.64
CA GLN A 219 10.85 48.56 76.87
C GLN A 219 11.42 47.79 75.67
N GLU A 220 11.99 48.47 74.66
CA GLU A 220 13.34 49.04 74.69
C GLU A 220 14.38 47.96 74.99
N ILE A 221 14.91 47.31 73.94
CA ILE A 221 16.32 46.91 73.93
C ILE A 221 16.92 47.24 72.56
N ALA A 222 17.97 48.05 72.67
CA ALA A 222 18.78 48.72 71.69
C ALA A 222 19.36 47.84 70.57
N VAL A 223 19.46 48.49 69.43
CA VAL A 223 20.44 48.28 68.36
C VAL A 223 21.84 48.44 68.94
N GLU A 224 22.69 47.42 68.81
CA GLU A 224 24.14 47.58 68.96
C GLU A 224 24.81 47.14 67.66
N THR A 225 25.24 48.14 66.90
CA THR A 225 26.14 48.04 65.77
C THR A 225 27.56 47.79 66.27
N VAL A 226 28.19 46.69 65.85
CA VAL A 226 29.65 46.55 65.91
C VAL A 226 30.17 46.32 64.49
N THR A 227 30.85 47.36 64.02
CA THR A 227 31.80 47.39 62.91
C THR A 227 33.03 46.53 63.21
N GLY A 228 33.59 45.83 62.22
CA GLY A 228 35.01 45.45 62.23
C GLY A 228 35.36 44.04 61.75
N ASP A 229 35.94 44.02 60.55
CA ASP A 229 37.08 43.21 60.12
C ASP A 229 36.92 41.75 59.67
N GLU A 230 37.13 41.60 58.36
CA GLU A 230 37.64 40.40 57.71
C GLU A 230 38.92 39.91 58.40
N LYS A 231 38.90 38.68 58.93
CA LYS A 231 40.08 37.82 58.98
C LYS A 231 39.71 36.37 58.74
N THR A 232 40.35 35.83 57.71
CA THR A 232 40.47 34.44 57.34
C THR A 232 40.92 33.57 58.53
N SER A 233 40.10 32.59 58.93
CA SER A 233 40.56 31.39 59.63
C SER A 233 39.55 30.27 59.39
N SER A 234 40.02 29.22 58.75
CA SER A 234 39.32 27.97 58.53
C SER A 234 39.15 27.21 59.85
N GLU A 235 37.95 27.22 60.42
CA GLU A 235 37.57 26.25 61.45
C GLU A 235 36.47 25.33 60.93
N GLU A 236 36.88 24.09 60.68
CA GLU A 236 36.07 22.96 60.28
C GLU A 236 35.20 22.52 61.47
N LYS A 237 33.93 22.94 61.51
CA LYS A 237 32.98 22.45 62.51
C LYS A 237 32.39 21.11 62.07
N VAL A 238 32.96 20.03 62.59
CA VAL A 238 32.39 18.68 62.51
C VAL A 238 31.22 18.56 63.48
N VAL A 239 29.99 18.40 62.97
CA VAL A 239 28.82 18.02 63.76
C VAL A 239 28.60 16.51 63.58
N MET A 240 28.76 15.75 64.66
CA MET A 240 28.55 14.30 64.66
C MET A 240 27.08 13.96 64.94
N ILE A 241 26.42 13.25 64.02
CA ILE A 241 25.16 12.54 64.26
C ILE A 241 25.37 11.08 63.81
N GLY A 242 25.71 10.19 64.74
CA GLY A 242 25.89 8.76 64.48
C GLY A 242 27.09 8.39 63.58
N ASN A 243 27.24 7.08 63.30
CA ASN A 243 28.42 6.48 62.65
C ASN A 243 28.49 6.65 61.12
N LEU A 244 27.90 7.69 60.53
CA LEU A 244 28.12 8.01 59.11
C LEU A 244 28.75 9.41 58.99
N GLY A 245 30.05 9.45 58.67
CA GLY A 245 30.74 10.69 58.32
C GLY A 245 30.31 11.18 56.95
N ILE A 246 29.65 12.34 56.88
CA ILE A 246 29.43 13.07 55.63
C ILE A 246 30.48 14.18 55.57
N ARG A 247 31.39 14.06 54.59
CA ARG A 247 32.33 15.12 54.23
C ARG A 247 31.57 16.18 53.44
N VAL A 248 31.30 17.33 54.05
CA VAL A 248 30.72 18.48 53.35
C VAL A 248 31.85 19.26 52.69
N GLU A 249 32.15 18.93 51.43
CA GLU A 249 33.00 19.78 50.60
C GLU A 249 32.21 21.05 50.23
N ASN A 250 32.77 22.20 50.61
CA ASN A 250 32.18 23.50 50.36
C ASN A 250 32.40 23.89 48.89
N ARG A 251 31.63 23.30 47.97
CA ARG A 251 31.69 23.58 46.53
C ARG A 251 30.69 24.70 46.21
N SER A 252 31.21 25.85 45.78
CA SER A 252 30.41 27.04 45.46
C SER A 252 29.36 26.75 44.36
N PRO A 253 28.05 26.89 44.63
CA PRO A 253 26.96 26.60 43.67
C PRO A 253 26.96 27.52 42.43
N TYR A 254 27.72 28.63 42.48
CA TYR A 254 27.73 29.65 41.44
C TYR A 254 28.66 29.31 40.25
N ARG A 255 29.68 28.45 40.43
CA ARG A 255 30.55 28.03 39.31
C ARG A 255 29.93 26.93 38.45
N GLU A 256 29.29 25.93 39.07
CA GLU A 256 28.64 24.84 38.33
C GLU A 256 27.43 25.30 37.52
N THR A 257 26.68 26.28 38.04
CA THR A 257 25.57 26.88 37.29
C THR A 257 26.07 27.68 36.09
N ALA A 258 27.14 28.47 36.24
CA ALA A 258 27.72 29.22 35.13
C ALA A 258 28.37 28.32 34.05
N GLU A 259 29.00 27.21 34.43
CA GLU A 259 29.56 26.23 33.47
C GLU A 259 28.46 25.45 32.74
N LYS A 260 27.43 24.96 33.45
CA LYS A 260 26.25 24.33 32.83
C LYS A 260 25.49 25.29 31.92
N SER A 261 25.33 26.55 32.30
CA SER A 261 24.68 27.56 31.44
C SER A 261 25.49 27.86 30.18
N LYS A 262 26.83 27.80 30.25
CA LYS A 262 27.70 27.97 29.07
C LYS A 262 27.67 26.73 28.18
N GLU A 263 27.63 25.53 28.75
CA GLU A 263 27.50 24.28 28.00
C GLU A 263 26.15 24.21 27.26
N ILE A 264 25.05 24.52 27.94
CA ILE A 264 23.71 24.62 27.34
C ILE A 264 23.68 25.70 26.26
N ALA A 265 24.30 26.86 26.47
CA ALA A 265 24.35 27.93 25.48
C ALA A 265 25.22 27.60 24.27
N VAL A 266 26.28 26.80 24.44
CA VAL A 266 27.12 26.32 23.34
C VAL A 266 26.37 25.25 22.54
N ASP A 267 25.68 24.33 23.22
CA ASP A 267 24.87 23.29 22.57
C ASP A 267 23.71 23.90 21.78
N THR A 268 22.98 24.88 22.34
CA THR A 268 21.91 25.58 21.61
C THR A 268 22.45 26.35 20.40
N VAL A 269 23.59 27.03 20.53
CA VAL A 269 24.22 27.74 19.40
C VAL A 269 24.73 26.77 18.33
N THR A 270 25.17 25.56 18.70
CA THR A 270 25.57 24.54 17.71
C THR A 270 24.38 23.91 16.98
N GLU A 271 23.25 23.69 17.67
CA GLU A 271 22.02 23.22 17.02
C GLU A 271 21.40 24.30 16.13
N GLU A 272 21.36 25.57 16.55
CA GLU A 272 20.91 26.69 15.72
C GLU A 272 21.80 26.90 14.48
N LYS A 273 23.12 26.72 14.60
CA LYS A 273 24.04 26.74 13.44
C LYS A 273 23.80 25.57 12.48
N LYS A 274 23.48 24.37 13.00
CA LYS A 274 23.12 23.21 12.16
C LYS A 274 21.78 23.41 11.45
N GLU A 275 20.81 24.05 12.11
CA GLU A 275 19.51 24.42 11.55
C GLU A 275 19.65 25.43 10.40
N GLY A 276 20.47 26.48 10.58
CA GLY A 276 20.70 27.53 9.58
C GLY A 276 21.58 27.11 8.39
N MET A 277 22.33 26.01 8.49
CA MET A 277 23.14 25.44 7.40
C MET A 277 22.40 24.39 6.56
N LYS A 278 21.14 24.06 6.86
CA LYS A 278 20.36 23.10 6.06
C LYS A 278 20.20 23.65 4.62
N PRO A 279 20.52 22.87 3.58
CA PRO A 279 20.36 23.31 2.20
C PRO A 279 18.91 23.72 1.94
N LYS A 280 18.71 24.83 1.22
CA LYS A 280 17.38 25.31 0.85
C LYS A 280 16.61 24.20 0.12
N LYS A 281 15.55 23.71 0.75
CA LYS A 281 14.64 22.73 0.17
C LYS A 281 13.85 23.35 -0.98
N THR A 282 13.60 22.55 -2.01
CA THR A 282 12.72 22.93 -3.11
C THR A 282 11.28 22.77 -2.65
N VAL A 283 10.52 23.86 -2.66
CA VAL A 283 9.10 23.83 -2.30
C VAL A 283 8.30 23.13 -3.38
N ILE A 284 7.62 22.04 -3.02
CA ILE A 284 6.65 21.36 -3.89
C ILE A 284 5.34 22.14 -3.81
N ARG A 285 4.78 22.53 -4.96
CA ARG A 285 3.54 23.31 -5.04
C ARG A 285 2.31 22.43 -5.20
N GLU A 286 2.52 21.24 -5.73
CA GLU A 286 1.51 20.27 -6.09
C GLU A 286 1.14 19.41 -4.86
N SER A 287 -0.15 19.26 -4.60
CA SER A 287 -0.63 18.46 -3.47
C SER A 287 -0.55 16.95 -3.72
N LYS A 288 -0.33 16.55 -4.96
CA LYS A 288 -0.28 15.15 -5.38
C LYS A 288 0.89 14.98 -6.34
N ILE A 289 1.80 14.06 -6.02
CA ILE A 289 3.04 13.91 -6.78
C ILE A 289 3.32 12.45 -7.13
N LEU A 290 4.09 12.25 -8.19
CA LEU A 290 4.68 10.98 -8.55
C LEU A 290 6.17 11.00 -8.16
N VAL A 291 6.57 10.06 -7.33
CA VAL A 291 7.98 9.78 -7.02
C VAL A 291 8.39 8.54 -7.79
N ALA A 292 9.39 8.66 -8.65
CA ALA A 292 9.80 7.59 -9.55
C ALA A 292 11.32 7.46 -9.63
N PRO A 293 11.88 6.30 -10.02
CA PRO A 293 13.26 6.25 -10.46
C PRO A 293 13.41 7.05 -11.76
N ARG A 294 14.64 7.17 -12.26
CA ARG A 294 14.91 7.83 -13.54
C ARG A 294 14.29 7.08 -14.71
N ILE A 295 13.06 7.46 -15.04
CA ILE A 295 12.27 6.91 -16.14
C ILE A 295 12.38 7.76 -17.40
N GLY A 296 12.83 9.00 -17.29
CA GLY A 296 13.07 9.89 -18.45
C GLY A 296 11.85 10.69 -18.88
N VAL A 297 10.76 10.62 -18.13
CA VAL A 297 9.53 11.40 -18.34
C VAL A 297 9.62 12.67 -17.50
N LYS A 298 9.39 13.83 -18.12
CA LYS A 298 9.38 15.13 -17.42
C LYS A 298 7.95 15.60 -17.20
N GLY A 299 7.66 16.04 -15.99
CA GLY A 299 6.43 16.77 -15.65
C GLY A 299 6.62 17.55 -14.36
N LYS A 300 5.70 18.49 -14.09
CA LYS A 300 5.77 19.36 -12.90
C LYS A 300 5.62 18.57 -11.60
N SER A 301 4.81 17.52 -11.63
CA SER A 301 4.51 16.66 -10.47
C SER A 301 5.34 15.37 -10.42
N ILE A 302 6.35 15.21 -11.29
CA ILE A 302 7.25 14.05 -11.28
C ILE A 302 8.56 14.41 -10.62
N PHE A 303 8.91 13.64 -9.59
CA PHE A 303 10.14 13.78 -8.83
C PHE A 303 10.95 12.51 -8.97
N GLU A 304 12.03 12.57 -9.75
CA GLU A 304 12.88 11.41 -10.02
C GLU A 304 13.99 11.23 -8.96
N TYR A 305 14.20 10.01 -8.48
CA TYR A 305 15.33 9.63 -7.63
C TYR A 305 16.44 8.89 -8.39
N ARG A 306 17.66 9.01 -7.87
CA ARG A 306 18.82 8.20 -8.29
C ARG A 306 19.11 7.19 -7.17
N LYS A 307 19.40 5.93 -7.53
CA LYS A 307 19.80 4.88 -6.57
C LYS A 307 20.93 5.35 -5.65
N SER A 308 21.96 5.97 -6.23
CA SER A 308 23.13 6.50 -5.49
C SER A 308 22.84 7.68 -4.55
N ALA A 309 21.62 8.21 -4.53
CA ALA A 309 21.28 9.40 -3.76
C ALA A 309 20.00 9.23 -2.93
N LEU A 310 19.50 8.00 -2.76
CA LEU A 310 18.26 7.70 -2.04
C LEU A 310 18.26 8.30 -0.62
N ASP A 311 19.36 8.13 0.11
CA ASP A 311 19.49 8.55 1.52
C ASP A 311 19.34 10.06 1.71
N THR A 312 19.71 10.84 0.70
CA THR A 312 19.70 12.31 0.74
C THR A 312 18.60 12.92 -0.12
N TRP A 313 17.81 12.10 -0.82
CA TRP A 313 16.86 12.57 -1.82
C TRP A 313 15.73 13.38 -1.20
N LYS A 314 15.10 12.85 -0.12
CA LYS A 314 14.01 13.52 0.61
C LYS A 314 14.42 14.92 1.08
N ASN A 315 15.66 15.08 1.55
CA ASN A 315 16.16 16.33 2.13
C ASN A 315 16.23 17.50 1.14
N ARG A 316 16.02 17.25 -0.16
CA ARG A 316 16.04 18.26 -1.21
C ARG A 316 14.68 18.95 -1.41
N PHE A 317 13.62 18.39 -0.85
CA PHE A 317 12.25 18.82 -1.10
C PHE A 317 11.51 19.14 0.20
N ASP A 318 10.59 20.07 0.11
CA ASP A 318 9.64 20.42 1.16
C ASP A 318 8.27 19.87 0.78
N PHE A 319 7.77 18.96 1.62
CA PHE A 319 6.53 18.20 1.42
C PHE A 319 5.32 18.83 2.14
N ALA A 320 5.44 20.03 2.72
CA ALA A 320 4.37 20.65 3.52
C ALA A 320 3.01 20.75 2.79
N ASN A 321 3.02 20.90 1.46
CA ASN A 321 1.80 20.97 0.64
C ASN A 321 1.34 19.62 0.08
N VAL A 322 2.13 18.55 0.25
CA VAL A 322 1.88 17.25 -0.39
C VAL A 322 0.97 16.40 0.47
N GLU A 323 -0.18 16.05 -0.08
CA GLU A 323 -1.17 15.20 0.57
C GLU A 323 -1.03 13.73 0.17
N SER A 324 -0.75 13.46 -1.11
CA SER A 324 -0.71 12.10 -1.65
C SER A 324 0.50 11.87 -2.55
N ILE A 325 1.15 10.73 -2.39
CA ILE A 325 2.27 10.29 -3.21
C ILE A 325 1.91 8.99 -3.93
N VAL A 326 2.08 8.98 -5.24
CA VAL A 326 2.22 7.74 -6.00
C VAL A 326 3.72 7.42 -6.07
N PHE A 327 4.12 6.27 -5.54
CA PHE A 327 5.52 5.86 -5.48
C PHE A 327 5.76 4.72 -6.47
N LEU A 328 6.47 5.00 -7.55
CA LEU A 328 6.80 4.02 -8.57
C LEU A 328 8.04 3.23 -8.12
N LEU A 329 7.88 1.91 -8.00
CA LEU A 329 8.87 1.04 -7.37
C LEU A 329 9.59 0.15 -8.38
N GLU A 330 10.92 0.25 -8.38
CA GLU A 330 11.83 -0.71 -9.02
C GLU A 330 12.52 -1.55 -7.94
N LEU A 331 12.09 -2.81 -7.77
CA LEU A 331 12.81 -3.76 -6.94
C LEU A 331 13.95 -4.40 -7.73
N THR A 332 15.10 -4.48 -7.07
CA THR A 332 16.34 -5.01 -7.65
C THR A 332 16.83 -6.21 -6.85
N GLU A 333 17.85 -6.91 -7.35
CA GLU A 333 18.54 -7.96 -6.57
C GLU A 333 19.44 -7.40 -5.47
N ASP A 334 19.71 -6.09 -5.49
CA ASP A 334 20.51 -5.41 -4.47
C ASP A 334 19.65 -5.08 -3.24
N GLU A 335 19.87 -5.85 -2.18
CA GLU A 335 19.19 -5.73 -0.89
C GLU A 335 19.46 -4.38 -0.21
N GLU A 336 20.67 -3.83 -0.32
CA GLU A 336 20.99 -2.53 0.28
C GLU A 336 20.18 -1.41 -0.39
N THR A 337 20.07 -1.45 -1.73
CA THR A 337 19.24 -0.48 -2.48
C THR A 337 17.77 -0.63 -2.11
N ASN A 338 17.26 -1.86 -1.98
CA ASN A 338 15.87 -2.09 -1.58
C ASN A 338 15.62 -1.57 -0.15
N GLN A 339 16.55 -1.78 0.79
CA GLN A 339 16.45 -1.23 2.14
C GLN A 339 16.33 0.29 2.14
N LYS A 340 17.18 0.97 1.36
CA LYS A 340 17.14 2.43 1.21
C LYS A 340 15.84 2.92 0.59
N LEU A 341 15.24 2.17 -0.34
CA LEU A 341 13.92 2.48 -0.90
C LEU A 341 12.83 2.38 0.18
N GLY A 342 12.86 1.34 1.00
CA GLY A 342 11.97 1.18 2.15
C GLY A 342 12.06 2.31 3.15
N ASP A 343 13.28 2.69 3.51
CA ASP A 343 13.53 3.81 4.42
C ASP A 343 13.07 5.14 3.85
N LEU A 344 13.19 5.34 2.53
CA LEU A 344 12.62 6.50 1.86
C LEU A 344 11.09 6.51 1.96
N VAL A 345 10.43 5.39 1.69
CA VAL A 345 8.96 5.28 1.81
C VAL A 345 8.51 5.57 3.23
N ARG A 346 9.18 5.02 4.26
CA ARG A 346 8.89 5.29 5.67
C ARG A 346 9.02 6.77 6.01
N LYS A 347 10.14 7.40 5.63
CA LYS A 347 10.35 8.83 5.86
C LYS A 347 9.33 9.70 5.13
N LEU A 348 8.84 9.29 3.96
CA LEU A 348 7.78 10.01 3.26
C LEU A 348 6.43 9.84 3.97
N ALA A 349 6.13 8.64 4.47
CA ALA A 349 4.89 8.34 5.17
C ALA A 349 4.70 9.17 6.45
N GLU A 350 5.78 9.66 7.07
CA GLU A 350 5.74 10.58 8.20
C GLU A 350 5.23 11.99 7.83
N GLU A 351 5.36 12.40 6.56
CA GLU A 351 5.06 13.77 6.12
C GLU A 351 3.78 13.90 5.29
N VAL A 352 3.27 12.80 4.72
CA VAL A 352 2.11 12.84 3.80
C VAL A 352 0.95 11.98 4.28
N LYS A 353 -0.26 12.31 3.81
CA LYS A 353 -1.52 11.68 4.24
C LYS A 353 -1.76 10.33 3.57
N GLU A 354 -1.25 10.11 2.35
CA GLU A 354 -1.43 8.86 1.62
C GLU A 354 -0.22 8.55 0.74
N ILE A 355 0.22 7.28 0.73
CA ILE A 355 1.20 6.77 -0.22
C ILE A 355 0.64 5.55 -0.92
N THR A 356 0.75 5.48 -2.25
CA THR A 356 0.44 4.29 -3.02
C THR A 356 1.67 3.83 -3.78
N ILE A 357 2.18 2.66 -3.40
CA ILE A 357 3.33 2.01 -4.02
C ILE A 357 2.84 1.20 -5.22
N ILE A 358 3.41 1.49 -6.40
CA ILE A 358 3.10 0.79 -7.64
C ILE A 358 4.39 0.12 -8.14
N PRO A 359 4.47 -1.23 -8.06
CA PRO A 359 5.55 -1.96 -8.68
C PRO A 359 5.50 -1.79 -10.20
N TYR A 360 6.62 -1.41 -10.82
CA TYR A 360 6.72 -1.36 -12.29
C TYR A 360 7.86 -2.18 -12.85
N LYS A 361 8.92 -2.42 -12.07
CA LYS A 361 10.02 -3.31 -12.44
C LYS A 361 10.40 -4.15 -11.24
N MET A 362 10.37 -5.46 -11.44
CA MET A 362 10.68 -6.46 -10.41
C MET A 362 11.81 -7.33 -10.96
N ASN A 363 13.03 -6.81 -10.90
CA ASN A 363 14.21 -7.55 -11.38
C ASN A 363 14.66 -8.62 -10.37
N CYS A 364 14.06 -8.66 -9.17
CA CYS A 364 14.34 -9.69 -8.18
C CYS A 364 13.66 -11.00 -8.58
N ALA A 365 14.45 -12.03 -8.89
CA ALA A 365 13.95 -13.35 -9.24
C ALA A 365 13.25 -14.10 -8.09
N LYS A 366 13.21 -13.55 -6.87
CA LYS A 366 12.76 -14.21 -5.63
C LYS A 366 11.48 -13.55 -5.09
N SER A 367 10.33 -14.16 -5.35
CA SER A 367 9.02 -13.63 -4.93
C SER A 367 8.86 -13.57 -3.40
N GLY A 368 9.53 -14.45 -2.65
CA GLY A 368 9.49 -14.45 -1.18
C GLY A 368 10.09 -13.20 -0.53
N LEU A 369 11.13 -12.61 -1.13
CA LEU A 369 11.72 -11.35 -0.65
C LEU A 369 10.74 -10.20 -0.80
N VAL A 370 10.06 -10.10 -1.95
CA VAL A 370 9.07 -9.02 -2.24
C VAL A 370 8.01 -8.96 -1.15
N GLU A 371 7.47 -10.09 -0.72
CA GLU A 371 6.46 -10.15 0.36
C GLU A 371 7.02 -9.80 1.74
N SER A 372 8.32 -10.04 1.99
CA SER A 372 9.01 -9.54 3.19
C SER A 372 9.11 -8.02 3.17
N TRP A 373 9.57 -7.44 2.05
CA TRP A 373 9.66 -5.99 1.85
C TRP A 373 8.31 -5.30 1.92
N LYS A 374 7.29 -5.86 1.26
CA LYS A 374 5.90 -5.36 1.30
C LYS A 374 5.40 -5.25 2.73
N ARG A 375 5.62 -6.27 3.57
CA ARG A 375 5.27 -6.25 5.00
C ARG A 375 6.08 -5.24 5.80
N SER A 376 7.38 -5.12 5.52
CA SER A 376 8.28 -4.17 6.20
C SER A 376 8.00 -2.70 5.85
N TRP A 377 7.46 -2.40 4.66
CA TRP A 377 7.23 -1.03 4.18
C TRP A 377 5.81 -0.54 4.43
N ILE A 378 4.82 -1.44 4.47
CA ILE A 378 3.42 -1.13 4.79
C ILE A 378 3.23 -1.21 6.30
N THR A 379 3.95 -0.36 7.05
CA THR A 379 3.84 -0.29 8.51
C THR A 379 2.75 0.67 8.98
N ALA A 380 2.26 1.53 8.09
CA ALA A 380 1.21 2.50 8.38
C ALA A 380 0.02 2.31 7.44
N GLY A 381 -1.21 2.41 7.97
CA GLY A 381 -2.44 2.11 7.22
C GLY A 381 -2.71 3.05 6.03
N HIS A 382 -2.00 4.17 5.94
CA HIS A 382 -2.07 5.11 4.80
C HIS A 382 -1.04 4.84 3.70
N VAL A 383 -0.22 3.79 3.85
CA VAL A 383 0.65 3.27 2.79
C VAL A 383 -0.04 2.06 2.17
N LYS A 384 -0.32 2.13 0.87
CA LYS A 384 -1.00 1.07 0.11
C LYS A 384 -0.05 0.50 -0.94
N TRP A 385 -0.21 -0.78 -1.24
CA TRP A 385 0.52 -1.45 -2.32
C TRP A 385 -0.45 -1.88 -3.41
N SER A 386 -0.13 -1.61 -4.67
CA SER A 386 -0.91 -2.09 -5.81
C SER A 386 -0.51 -3.52 -6.15
N ASP A 387 -1.47 -4.45 -6.09
CA ASP A 387 -1.26 -5.89 -6.34
C ASP A 387 -1.12 -6.24 -7.84
N SER A 388 -1.10 -5.24 -8.73
CA SER A 388 -1.01 -5.48 -10.17
C SER A 388 0.42 -5.85 -10.61
N ALA A 389 0.67 -7.15 -10.76
CA ALA A 389 1.97 -7.78 -10.99
C ALA A 389 2.52 -7.70 -12.44
N ALA A 390 2.26 -6.62 -13.17
CA ALA A 390 2.74 -6.50 -14.55
C ALA A 390 4.00 -5.62 -14.64
N SER A 391 5.12 -6.26 -15.02
CA SER A 391 6.40 -5.62 -15.39
C SER A 391 6.22 -4.67 -16.57
N ALA A 392 6.77 -3.46 -16.49
CA ALA A 392 7.04 -2.63 -17.64
C ALA A 392 8.39 -3.05 -18.23
N ASP A 393 8.37 -3.97 -19.20
CA ASP A 393 9.59 -4.43 -19.87
C ASP A 393 10.26 -3.30 -20.69
N GLU A 394 9.52 -2.25 -21.06
CA GLU A 394 10.04 -1.06 -21.75
C GLU A 394 10.07 0.20 -20.86
N LYS A 395 11.03 1.09 -21.10
CA LYS A 395 11.04 2.45 -20.52
C LYS A 395 9.88 3.27 -21.09
N PHE A 396 9.21 4.04 -20.24
CA PHE A 396 8.19 5.02 -20.66
C PHE A 396 8.81 6.06 -21.60
N LYS A 397 8.35 6.11 -22.86
CA LYS A 397 8.82 7.06 -23.88
C LYS A 397 8.03 8.37 -23.84
N THR A 398 6.76 8.32 -23.44
CA THR A 398 5.89 9.49 -23.33
C THR A 398 5.15 9.55 -21.99
N TRP A 399 4.57 10.72 -21.71
CA TRP A 399 3.72 10.91 -20.53
C TRP A 399 2.46 10.05 -20.61
N GLU A 400 1.87 9.88 -21.80
CA GLU A 400 0.66 9.07 -21.98
C GLU A 400 0.91 7.61 -21.64
N GLN A 401 2.07 7.05 -22.02
CA GLN A 401 2.44 5.67 -21.69
C GLN A 401 2.58 5.45 -20.18
N LEU A 402 3.13 6.44 -19.47
CA LEU A 402 3.22 6.40 -18.02
C LEU A 402 1.82 6.50 -17.38
N LEU A 403 0.97 7.39 -17.89
CA LEU A 403 -0.37 7.57 -17.37
C LEU A 403 -1.23 6.31 -17.58
N GLU A 404 -1.22 5.72 -18.78
CA GLU A 404 -1.93 4.48 -19.10
C GLU A 404 -1.48 3.33 -18.19
N PHE A 405 -0.17 3.22 -17.94
CA PHE A 405 0.40 2.25 -17.00
C PHE A 405 -0.13 2.43 -15.57
N LEU A 406 -0.22 3.68 -15.09
CA LEU A 406 -0.70 4.02 -13.75
C LEU A 406 -2.21 3.78 -13.62
N GLU A 407 -2.99 4.21 -14.60
CA GLU A 407 -4.46 4.04 -14.64
C GLU A 407 -4.86 2.56 -14.64
N ALA A 408 -4.15 1.72 -15.40
CA ALA A 408 -4.37 0.27 -15.43
C ALA A 408 -4.12 -0.41 -14.06
N ARG A 409 -3.37 0.23 -13.15
CA ARG A 409 -2.94 -0.36 -11.87
C ARG A 409 -3.60 0.28 -10.65
N THR A 410 -4.25 1.43 -10.86
CA THR A 410 -4.87 2.23 -9.79
C THR A 410 -6.04 3.03 -10.35
N THR A 411 -7.19 2.38 -10.54
CA THR A 411 -8.43 3.03 -11.02
C THR A 411 -9.08 3.95 -9.99
N GLU A 412 -8.80 3.74 -8.70
CA GLU A 412 -9.39 4.50 -7.58
C GLU A 412 -8.44 5.53 -6.96
N ASN A 413 -7.20 5.64 -7.44
CA ASN A 413 -6.22 6.53 -6.81
C ASN A 413 -6.43 8.00 -7.24
N VAL A 414 -6.75 8.83 -6.24
CA VAL A 414 -7.05 10.27 -6.39
C VAL A 414 -5.82 11.08 -6.85
N GLY A 415 -4.61 10.54 -6.69
CA GLY A 415 -3.33 11.00 -7.23
C GLY A 415 -3.22 10.81 -8.74
N VAL A 416 -3.51 9.60 -9.24
CA VAL A 416 -3.46 9.28 -10.68
C VAL A 416 -4.52 10.05 -11.46
N ALA A 417 -5.72 10.22 -10.89
CA ALA A 417 -6.76 11.07 -11.48
C ALA A 417 -6.36 12.55 -11.61
N GLN A 418 -5.45 13.05 -10.75
CA GLN A 418 -4.93 14.41 -10.84
C GLN A 418 -3.80 14.52 -11.86
N LEU A 419 -2.89 13.53 -11.93
CA LEU A 419 -1.87 13.42 -12.98
C LEU A 419 -2.50 13.43 -14.39
N ARG A 420 -3.71 12.87 -14.52
CA ARG A 420 -4.53 12.94 -15.75
C ARG A 420 -4.99 14.36 -16.09
N LYS A 421 -5.31 15.22 -15.11
CA LYS A 421 -5.68 16.63 -15.38
C LYS A 421 -4.49 17.47 -15.81
N GLU A 422 -3.30 17.13 -15.32
CA GLU A 422 -2.04 17.80 -15.64
C GLU A 422 -1.52 17.43 -17.04
N SER A 423 -1.80 16.21 -17.52
CA SER A 423 -1.48 15.80 -18.91
C SER A 423 -2.23 16.65 -19.93
N VAL A 424 -3.50 16.98 -19.65
CA VAL A 424 -4.37 17.77 -20.53
C VAL A 424 -3.96 19.24 -20.57
N THR A 425 -3.29 19.75 -19.54
CA THR A 425 -2.88 21.17 -19.43
C THR A 425 -1.42 21.42 -19.85
N SER A 426 -0.67 20.37 -20.18
CA SER A 426 0.74 20.44 -20.57
C SER A 426 0.90 20.26 -22.07
N GLU A 427 0.65 21.31 -22.86
CA GLU A 427 1.10 21.32 -24.26
C GLU A 427 2.62 21.08 -24.32
N PRO A 428 3.11 20.22 -25.24
CA PRO A 428 4.53 20.00 -25.39
C PRO A 428 5.17 21.29 -25.91
N ARG A 429 5.99 21.95 -25.07
CA ARG A 429 6.87 23.02 -25.53
C ARG A 429 7.91 22.43 -26.47
N ILE A 430 7.62 22.49 -27.77
CA ILE A 430 8.59 22.35 -28.83
C ILE A 430 9.69 23.38 -28.53
N LYS A 431 10.93 22.90 -28.40
CA LYS A 431 12.08 23.79 -28.33
C LYS A 431 12.13 24.53 -29.67
N GLU A 432 11.91 25.84 -29.64
CA GLU A 432 12.32 26.69 -30.75
C GLU A 432 13.84 26.57 -30.88
N ASP A 433 14.27 25.97 -31.99
CA ASP A 433 15.67 26.00 -32.37
C ASP A 433 16.10 27.45 -32.52
N LYS A 434 17.14 27.82 -31.79
CA LYS A 434 17.75 29.13 -31.89
C LYS A 434 18.24 29.31 -33.32
N TRP A 435 17.61 30.25 -34.02
CA TRP A 435 18.00 30.70 -35.35
C TRP A 435 19.50 30.98 -35.40
N SER A 436 20.15 30.36 -36.38
CA SER A 436 21.51 30.68 -36.82
C SER A 436 21.56 32.14 -37.25
N HIS A 437 22.39 32.95 -36.62
CA HIS A 437 22.76 34.24 -37.17
C HIS A 437 23.71 34.02 -38.35
N GLN A 438 23.26 34.44 -39.52
CA GLN A 438 24.06 34.69 -40.71
C GLN A 438 24.49 36.16 -40.72
#